data_AF-A0A6P5TY61-F1
#
_entry.id   AF-A0A6P5TY61-F1
#
_cell.length_a   1.000
_cell.length_b   1.000
_cell.length_c   1.000
_cell.angle_alpha   90.00
_cell.angle_beta   90.00
_cell.angle_gamma   90.00
#
_symmetry.space_group_name_H-M   'P 1'
#
loop_
_entity.id
_entity.type
_entity.pdbx_description
1 polymer ?
#
loop_
_entity_poly.entity_id
_entity_poly.type
_entity_poly.pdbx_seq_one_letter_code
_entity_poly.pdbx_strand_id
1 'polypeptide(L)'
;MDYSVRNDETLMVGTRLYVPEDETLKREILEEAHCSAFAMHRGSTKMYRTLMEHCGWPFMKKEIAEYVNKCLLHEAFETQLRFNTAFHPQTDGQSERMIQTLEDMLRACALQFRGNWDEKLPFMEFTYNNSFQANIGMSPFDAL
;
A
#
# COMPACT_ATOMS: atom_id res chain seq x y z
N MET A 1 -23.74 15.24 11.66
CA MET A 1 -22.48 15.63 11.01
C MET A 1 -22.69 17.03 10.47
N ASP A 2 -21.82 17.99 10.81
CA ASP A 2 -21.91 19.35 10.28
C ASP A 2 -21.24 19.40 8.90
N TYR A 3 -22.06 19.64 7.87
CA TYR A 3 -21.61 19.83 6.51
C TYR A 3 -21.45 21.33 6.25
N SER A 4 -20.32 21.74 5.71
CA SER A 4 -20.10 23.11 5.23
C SER A 4 -19.79 23.08 3.73
N VAL A 5 -20.23 24.09 3.00
CA VAL A 5 -19.99 24.21 1.56
C VAL A 5 -18.90 25.26 1.37
N ARG A 6 -17.83 24.92 0.64
CA ARG A 6 -16.81 25.89 0.22
C ARG A 6 -17.35 26.77 -0.92
N ASN A 7 -16.72 27.92 -1.14
CA ASN A 7 -17.10 28.88 -2.19
C ASN A 7 -17.06 28.31 -3.62
N ASP A 8 -16.47 27.13 -3.81
CA ASP A 8 -16.39 26.38 -5.07
C ASP A 8 -17.44 25.25 -5.15
N GLU A 9 -18.50 25.32 -4.35
CA GLU A 9 -19.59 24.33 -4.25
C GLU A 9 -19.16 22.96 -3.69
N THR A 10 -17.94 22.83 -3.17
CA THR A 10 -17.47 21.56 -2.61
C THR A 10 -17.99 21.35 -1.20
N LEU A 11 -18.55 20.16 -0.95
CA LEU A 11 -18.99 19.73 0.38
C LEU A 11 -17.79 19.41 1.27
N MET A 12 -17.80 19.92 2.49
CA MET A 12 -16.79 19.69 3.52
C MET A 12 -17.45 19.05 4.73
N VAL A 13 -16.77 18.08 5.33
CA VAL A 13 -17.11 17.52 6.65
C VAL A 13 -15.97 17.88 7.60
N GLY A 14 -16.19 18.89 8.44
CA GLY A 14 -15.14 19.50 9.25
C GLY A 14 -14.08 20.19 8.38
N THR A 15 -12.82 19.73 8.42
CA THR A 15 -11.72 20.23 7.59
C THR A 15 -11.45 19.40 6.33
N ARG A 16 -12.25 18.36 6.08
CA ARG A 16 -12.02 17.37 5.00
C ARG A 16 -13.01 17.55 3.86
N LEU A 17 -12.55 17.32 2.64
CA LEU A 17 -13.40 17.31 1.45
C LEU A 17 -14.28 16.05 1.46
N TYR A 18 -15.58 16.23 1.30
CA TYR A 18 -16.52 15.14 1.09
C TYR A 18 -16.58 14.83 -0.40
N VAL A 19 -16.28 13.59 -0.76
CA VAL A 19 -16.39 13.14 -2.15
C VAL A 19 -17.81 12.62 -2.36
N PRO A 20 -18.57 13.17 -3.33
CA PRO A 20 -19.91 12.69 -3.66
C PRO A 20 -19.87 11.23 -4.16
N GLU A 21 -21.05 10.62 -4.27
CA GLU A 21 -21.21 9.23 -4.77
C GLU A 21 -21.03 9.17 -6.30
N ASP A 22 -19.89 9.67 -6.77
CA ASP A 22 -19.46 9.64 -8.17
C ASP A 22 -18.27 8.67 -8.29
N GLU A 23 -18.54 7.52 -8.90
CA GLU A 23 -17.56 6.45 -9.11
C GLU A 23 -16.40 6.85 -10.04
N THR A 24 -16.60 7.82 -10.93
CA THR A 24 -15.54 8.33 -11.81
C THR A 24 -14.57 9.18 -11.02
N LEU A 25 -15.09 10.11 -10.22
CA LEU A 25 -14.29 10.96 -9.35
C LEU A 25 -13.52 10.15 -8.31
N LYS A 26 -14.18 9.18 -7.66
CA LYS A 26 -13.52 8.25 -6.73
C LYS A 26 -12.37 7.51 -7.40
N ARG A 27 -12.56 7.00 -8.62
CA ARG A 27 -11.53 6.28 -9.37
C ARG A 27 -10.33 7.17 -9.69
N GLU A 28 -10.56 8.40 -10.15
CA GLU A 28 -9.46 9.35 -10.42
C GLU A 28 -8.65 9.67 -9.17
N ILE A 29 -9.31 9.83 -8.02
CA ILE A 29 -8.63 10.02 -6.72
C ILE A 29 -7.80 8.79 -6.34
N LEU A 30 -8.33 7.59 -6.53
CA LEU A 30 -7.62 6.33 -6.27
C LEU A 30 -6.43 6.16 -7.21
N GLU A 31 -6.59 6.49 -8.49
CA GLU A 31 -5.56 6.43 -9.52
C GLU A 31 -4.44 7.43 -9.24
N GLU A 32 -4.75 8.70 -8.96
CA GLU A 32 -3.77 9.72 -8.61
C GLU A 32 -3.00 9.35 -7.33
N ALA A 33 -3.70 8.85 -6.30
CA ALA A 33 -3.06 8.38 -5.07
C ALA A 33 -2.16 7.15 -5.27
N HIS A 34 -2.44 6.36 -6.32
CA HIS A 34 -1.69 5.16 -6.69
C HIS A 34 -0.56 5.45 -7.69
N CYS A 35 -0.68 6.48 -8.53
CA CYS A 35 0.24 6.86 -9.60
C CYS A 35 1.16 8.04 -9.25
N SER A 36 0.88 8.79 -8.17
CA SER A 36 1.75 9.86 -7.66
C SER A 36 3.21 9.40 -7.66
N ALA A 37 4.12 10.24 -8.17
CA ALA A 37 5.55 9.94 -8.34
C ALA A 37 6.30 9.51 -7.05
N PHE A 38 5.65 9.58 -5.89
CA PHE A 38 6.12 9.14 -4.57
C PHE A 38 5.32 7.96 -3.98
N ALA A 39 4.47 7.32 -4.78
CA ALA A 39 3.53 6.27 -4.41
C ALA A 39 3.66 5.04 -5.32
N MET A 40 4.89 4.67 -5.69
CA MET A 40 5.16 3.31 -6.16
C MET A 40 4.72 2.31 -5.07
N HIS A 41 3.54 1.73 -5.25
CA HIS A 41 2.98 0.64 -4.46
C HIS A 41 2.73 0.92 -2.96
N ARG A 42 1.93 1.94 -2.65
CA ARG A 42 1.38 2.07 -1.29
C ARG A 42 0.29 1.00 -1.11
N GLY A 43 0.53 -0.01 -0.27
CA GLY A 43 -0.54 -0.92 0.15
C GLY A 43 -1.77 -0.16 0.68
N SER A 44 -2.94 -0.82 0.73
CA SER A 44 -4.24 -0.22 1.05
C SER A 44 -4.22 0.66 2.31
N THR A 45 -3.47 0.27 3.34
CA THR A 45 -3.31 0.99 4.61
C THR A 45 -2.68 2.37 4.42
N LYS A 46 -1.69 2.48 3.52
CA LYS A 46 -0.95 3.72 3.27
C LYS A 46 -1.71 4.63 2.30
N MET A 47 -2.42 4.07 1.32
CA MET A 47 -3.38 4.84 0.51
C MET A 47 -4.51 5.43 1.36
N TYR A 48 -5.10 4.64 2.27
CA TYR A 48 -6.14 5.13 3.18
C TYR A 48 -5.64 6.29 4.05
N ARG A 49 -4.42 6.20 4.59
CA ARG A 49 -3.85 7.27 5.41
C ARG A 49 -3.66 8.57 4.62
N THR A 50 -3.10 8.49 3.42
CA THR A 50 -2.87 9.64 2.54
C THR A 50 -4.19 10.30 2.12
N LEU A 51 -5.21 9.49 1.78
CA LEU A 51 -6.52 10.00 1.37
C LEU A 51 -7.30 10.59 2.55
N MET A 52 -7.29 9.94 3.72
CA MET A 52 -8.01 10.38 4.92
C MET A 52 -7.56 11.76 5.43
N GLU A 53 -6.33 12.17 5.13
CA GLU A 53 -5.83 13.51 5.47
C GLU A 53 -6.54 14.63 4.70
N HIS A 54 -7.01 14.35 3.48
CA HIS A 54 -7.49 15.37 2.54
C HIS A 54 -8.97 15.22 2.19
N CYS A 55 -9.48 13.99 2.13
CA CYS A 55 -10.82 13.68 1.65
C CYS A 55 -11.48 12.54 2.45
N GLY A 56 -12.79 12.35 2.28
CA GLY A 56 -13.57 11.33 2.97
C GLY A 56 -14.87 10.96 2.22
N TRP A 57 -15.17 9.66 2.14
CA TRP A 57 -16.46 9.13 1.66
C TRP A 57 -16.84 7.82 2.38
N PRO A 58 -18.13 7.43 2.37
CA PRO A 58 -18.56 6.15 2.93
C PRO A 58 -17.81 4.98 2.31
N PHE A 59 -17.43 3.99 3.11
CA PHE A 59 -16.74 2.76 2.65
C PHE A 59 -15.37 2.95 1.98
N MET A 60 -14.76 4.14 2.06
CA MET A 60 -13.43 4.44 1.50
C MET A 60 -12.38 3.34 1.74
N LYS A 61 -12.29 2.78 2.95
CA LYS A 61 -11.34 1.70 3.26
C LYS A 61 -11.54 0.45 2.39
N LYS A 62 -12.79 0.08 2.15
CA LYS A 62 -13.17 -1.09 1.36
C LYS A 62 -12.88 -0.85 -0.12
N GLU A 63 -13.25 0.32 -0.63
CA GLU A 63 -13.01 0.70 -2.03
C GLU A 63 -11.50 0.77 -2.35
N ILE A 64 -10.68 1.31 -1.43
CA ILE A 64 -9.21 1.31 -1.58
C ILE A 64 -8.65 -0.12 -1.62
N ALA A 65 -9.13 -1.00 -0.73
CA ALA A 65 -8.70 -2.40 -0.71
C ALA A 65 -9.02 -3.13 -2.03
N GLU A 66 -10.23 -2.93 -2.55
CA GLU A 66 -10.66 -3.51 -3.83
C GLU A 66 -9.84 -2.94 -5.01
N TYR A 67 -9.54 -1.64 -5.00
CA TYR A 67 -8.72 -0.98 -6.01
C TYR A 67 -7.29 -1.52 -6.04
N VAL A 68 -6.63 -1.61 -4.88
CA VAL A 68 -5.26 -2.12 -4.76
C VAL A 68 -5.16 -3.61 -5.15
N ASN A 69 -6.18 -4.41 -4.83
CA ASN A 69 -6.24 -5.82 -5.23
C ASN A 69 -6.32 -5.99 -6.76
N LYS A 70 -7.02 -5.08 -7.45
CA LYS A 70 -7.13 -5.06 -8.91
C LYS A 70 -5.92 -4.43 -9.63
N CYS A 71 -4.88 -4.00 -8.89
CA CYS A 71 -3.70 -3.44 -9.52
C CYS A 71 -2.93 -4.53 -10.29
N LEU A 72 -2.50 -4.21 -11.51
CA LEU A 72 -1.80 -5.12 -12.44
C LEU A 72 -0.57 -5.83 -11.83
N LEU A 73 0.03 -5.25 -10.78
CA LEU A 73 1.14 -5.88 -10.06
C LEU A 73 0.68 -7.02 -9.14
N HIS A 74 -0.46 -6.90 -8.44
CA HIS A 74 -1.03 -8.03 -7.68
C HIS A 74 -1.44 -9.17 -8.61
N GLU A 75 -1.98 -8.83 -9.78
CA GLU A 75 -2.34 -9.80 -10.81
C GLU A 75 -1.10 -10.50 -11.40
N ALA A 76 0.00 -9.77 -11.60
CA ALA A 76 1.27 -10.31 -12.11
C ALA A 76 2.04 -11.18 -11.10
N PHE A 77 1.91 -10.93 -9.79
CA PHE A 77 2.58 -11.70 -8.74
C PHE A 77 1.72 -12.82 -8.13
N GLU A 78 0.47 -13.00 -8.59
CA GLU A 78 -0.53 -13.93 -8.04
C GLU A 78 -0.72 -13.83 -6.51
N THR A 79 -0.35 -12.70 -5.92
CA THR A 79 -0.42 -12.51 -4.48
C THR A 79 -1.85 -12.14 -4.07
N GLN A 80 -2.47 -12.94 -3.20
CA GLN A 80 -3.77 -12.59 -2.63
C GLN A 80 -3.60 -11.73 -1.37
N LEU A 81 -4.13 -10.51 -1.40
CA LEU A 81 -4.31 -9.67 -0.22
C LEU A 81 -5.27 -10.36 0.75
N ARG A 82 -4.74 -11.04 1.78
CA ARG A 82 -5.54 -11.62 2.87
C ARG A 82 -5.63 -10.63 4.02
N PHE A 83 -6.78 -9.97 4.16
CA PHE A 83 -7.07 -9.16 5.34
C PHE A 83 -7.27 -10.06 6.56
N ASN A 84 -6.55 -9.79 7.65
CA ASN A 84 -6.87 -10.39 8.95
C ASN A 84 -8.18 -9.78 9.49
N THR A 85 -8.93 -10.55 10.27
CA THR A 85 -10.29 -10.22 10.76
C THR A 85 -10.35 -9.09 11.78
N ALA A 86 -9.22 -8.48 12.14
CA ALA A 86 -9.17 -7.32 13.01
C ALA A 86 -8.14 -6.35 12.45
N PHE A 87 -8.62 -5.34 11.71
CA PHE A 87 -7.86 -4.18 11.25
C PHE A 87 -7.27 -3.40 12.44
N HIS A 88 -6.24 -3.99 13.06
CA HIS A 88 -5.48 -3.45 14.16
C HIS A 88 -4.16 -2.97 13.55
N PRO A 89 -3.98 -1.65 13.33
CA PRO A 89 -2.79 -1.09 12.69
C PRO A 89 -1.48 -1.45 13.40
N GLN A 90 -1.59 -1.85 14.67
CA GLN A 90 -0.47 -2.20 15.53
C GLN A 90 0.05 -3.62 15.30
N THR A 91 -0.78 -4.54 14.78
CA THR A 91 -0.38 -5.94 14.54
C THR A 91 0.11 -6.16 13.11
N ASP A 92 -0.45 -5.44 12.12
CA ASP A 92 -0.11 -5.63 10.70
C ASP A 92 1.10 -4.80 10.25
N GLY A 93 1.45 -3.73 10.98
CA GLY A 93 2.52 -2.82 10.58
C GLY A 93 3.94 -3.39 10.63
N GLN A 94 4.17 -4.54 11.31
CA GLN A 94 5.46 -5.23 11.28
C GLN A 94 5.59 -6.08 10.01
N SER A 95 4.57 -6.88 9.70
CA SER A 95 4.48 -7.67 8.48
C SER A 95 4.49 -6.78 7.23
N GLU A 96 3.72 -5.70 7.22
CA GLU A 96 3.73 -4.71 6.11
C GLU A 96 5.12 -4.09 5.89
N ARG A 97 5.86 -3.78 6.97
CA ARG A 97 7.24 -3.23 6.86
C ARG A 97 8.23 -4.26 6.32
N MET A 98 8.07 -5.51 6.73
CA MET A 98 8.88 -6.63 6.24
C MET A 98 8.62 -6.85 4.74
N ILE A 99 7.35 -6.93 4.33
CA ILE A 99 6.94 -7.07 2.93
C ILE A 99 7.48 -5.90 2.10
N GLN A 100 7.41 -4.66 2.59
CA GLN A 100 7.96 -3.52 1.87
C GLN A 100 9.48 -3.59 1.68
N THR A 101 10.21 -4.05 2.70
CA THR A 101 11.66 -4.20 2.64
C THR A 101 12.04 -5.24 1.58
N LEU A 102 11.29 -6.34 1.51
CA LEU A 102 11.43 -7.36 0.48
C LEU A 102 11.12 -6.81 -0.92
N GLU A 103 10.00 -6.09 -1.08
CA GLU A 103 9.64 -5.44 -2.35
C GLU A 103 10.71 -4.46 -2.83
N ASP A 104 11.28 -3.64 -1.92
CA ASP A 104 12.30 -2.66 -2.26
C ASP A 104 13.63 -3.34 -2.67
N MET A 105 14.01 -4.44 -2.00
CA MET A 105 15.16 -5.26 -2.41
C MET A 105 14.94 -5.89 -3.80
N LEU A 106 13.77 -6.48 -4.02
CA LEU A 106 13.42 -7.08 -5.31
C LEU A 106 13.41 -6.03 -6.43
N ARG A 107 12.90 -4.82 -6.15
CA ARG A 107 12.87 -3.70 -7.10
C ARG A 107 14.28 -3.24 -7.45
N ALA A 108 15.15 -3.07 -6.45
CA ALA A 108 16.56 -2.70 -6.68
C ALA A 108 17.26 -3.76 -7.55
N CYS A 109 17.01 -5.03 -7.30
CA CYS A 109 17.59 -6.11 -8.09
C CYS A 109 17.02 -6.19 -9.51
N ALA A 110 15.71 -6.05 -9.69
CA ALA A 110 15.11 -6.01 -11.02
C ALA A 110 15.65 -4.83 -11.86
N LEU A 111 15.85 -3.67 -11.23
CA LEU A 111 16.45 -2.50 -11.86
C LEU A 111 17.93 -2.72 -12.22
N GLN A 112 18.69 -3.38 -11.35
CA GLN A 112 20.12 -3.60 -11.52
C GLN A 112 20.44 -4.74 -12.51
N PHE A 113 19.60 -5.77 -12.55
CA PHE A 113 19.85 -7.00 -13.32
C PHE A 113 19.04 -7.12 -14.63
N ARG A 114 18.24 -6.10 -15.00
CA ARG A 114 17.67 -5.87 -16.36
C ARG A 114 17.22 -7.13 -17.13
N GLY A 115 16.53 -8.05 -16.46
CA GLY A 115 15.98 -9.28 -17.07
C GLY A 115 16.50 -10.60 -16.51
N ASN A 116 17.63 -10.61 -15.79
CA ASN A 116 18.21 -11.82 -15.17
C ASN A 116 17.93 -11.89 -13.66
N TRP A 117 16.86 -11.25 -13.20
CA TRP A 117 16.54 -11.12 -11.78
C TRP A 117 16.09 -12.47 -11.18
N ASP A 118 15.52 -13.33 -12.00
CA ASP A 118 15.07 -14.68 -11.69
C ASP A 118 16.24 -15.62 -11.35
N GLU A 119 17.35 -15.53 -12.09
CA GLU A 119 18.58 -16.26 -11.77
C GLU A 119 19.24 -15.78 -10.45
N LYS A 120 18.90 -14.57 -10.00
CA LYS A 120 19.46 -13.94 -8.79
C LYS A 120 18.54 -14.04 -7.57
N LEU A 121 17.32 -14.55 -7.73
CA LEU A 121 16.38 -14.81 -6.63
C LEU A 121 17.01 -15.63 -5.49
N PRO A 122 17.71 -16.76 -5.75
CA PRO A 122 18.29 -17.55 -4.67
C PRO A 122 19.34 -16.80 -3.85
N PHE A 123 20.11 -15.92 -4.50
CA PHE A 123 21.10 -15.08 -3.82
C PHE A 123 20.45 -13.97 -2.99
N MET A 124 19.34 -13.41 -3.47
CA MET A 124 18.55 -12.43 -2.73
C MET A 124 17.91 -13.05 -1.49
N GLU A 125 17.28 -14.21 -1.65
CA GLU A 125 16.69 -14.96 -0.54
C GLU A 125 17.75 -15.30 0.51
N PHE A 126 18.91 -15.79 0.08
CA PHE A 126 20.04 -16.03 0.97
C PHE A 126 20.47 -14.75 1.72
N THR A 127 20.62 -13.65 0.99
CA THR A 127 21.03 -12.36 1.59
C THR A 127 20.00 -11.87 2.59
N TYR A 128 18.71 -11.98 2.28
CA TYR A 128 17.61 -11.59 3.16
C TYR A 128 17.57 -12.45 4.42
N ASN A 129 17.64 -13.77 4.27
CA ASN A 129 17.57 -14.72 5.39
C ASN A 129 18.76 -14.59 6.34
N ASN A 130 19.93 -14.17 5.86
CA ASN A 130 21.13 -13.96 6.67
C ASN A 130 21.29 -12.51 7.17
N SER A 131 20.46 -11.57 6.70
CA SER A 131 20.57 -10.16 7.11
C SER A 131 19.92 -9.94 8.47
N PHE A 132 20.60 -9.17 9.32
CA PHE A 132 20.07 -8.80 10.64
C PHE A 132 18.80 -7.94 10.49
N GLN A 133 17.73 -8.34 11.17
CA GLN A 133 16.47 -7.60 11.18
C GLN A 133 16.24 -6.95 12.54
N ALA A 134 16.32 -5.63 12.61
CA ALA A 134 16.14 -4.87 13.84
C ALA A 134 14.80 -5.11 14.56
N ASN A 135 13.77 -5.53 13.81
CA ASN A 135 12.44 -5.83 14.37
C ASN A 135 12.38 -7.19 15.09
N ILE A 136 13.16 -8.18 14.64
CA ILE A 136 13.23 -9.53 15.23
C ILE A 136 14.44 -9.64 16.18
N GLY A 137 15.42 -8.74 16.06
CA GLY A 137 16.64 -8.73 16.85
C GLY A 137 17.68 -9.77 16.43
N MET A 138 17.45 -10.45 15.30
CA MET A 138 18.32 -11.49 14.72
C MET A 138 18.05 -11.59 13.21
N SER A 139 18.76 -12.48 12.50
CA SER A 139 18.42 -12.82 11.11
C SER A 139 17.26 -13.83 11.07
N PRO A 140 16.41 -13.84 10.01
CA PRO A 140 15.38 -14.86 9.87
C PRO A 140 15.90 -16.30 9.91
N PHE A 141 17.13 -16.53 9.40
CA PHE A 141 17.78 -17.83 9.47
C PHE A 141 18.07 -18.27 10.92
N ASP A 142 18.46 -17.34 11.79
CA ASP A 142 18.70 -17.63 13.21
C ASP A 142 17.40 -17.88 14.00
N ALA A 143 16.24 -17.53 13.43
CA ALA A 143 14.93 -17.68 14.05
C ALA A 143 14.23 -19.01 13.69
N LEU A 144 14.81 -19.82 12.80
CA LEU A 144 14.31 -21.13 12.34
C LEU A 144 14.96 -22.30 13.10
#